data_AF-A0A521NTX6-F1
#
_entry.id   AF-A0A521NTX6-F1
#
_cell.length_a   1.000
_cell.length_b   1.000
_cell.length_c   1.000
_cell.angle_alpha   90.00
_cell.angle_beta   90.00
_cell.angle_gamma   90.00
#
_symmetry.space_group_name_H-M   'P 1'
#
loop_
_entity.id
_entity.type
_entity.pdbx_description
1 polymer ?
#
loop_
_entity_poly.entity_id
_entity_poly.type
_entity_poly.pdbx_seq_one_letter_code
_entity_poly.pdbx_strand_id
1 'polypeptide(L)'
;MELQSTMMKERQRRYRKEYRHRVAGWYHGWLHLAIIAISGFTALYIYAANLRNVQLWEWLALPLGFMAYQLTEYLLHAHVMHRPRKNVIFRALYVRHTLMHHQFFTREEMRFADHRDWRVTFFPPFTMIVLTLLSLVPSLVAGWILSPNFGWLLMAALTGSYMFYELVHFSCHVNDNWLIRNTPIINTARRHHTAHHDHPLMMEVNMGIGTPIFDWLFGTSDLKRGFWGHIFNGYSTRYLKQDLRKTVRTPNSNDGVVKSASF
;
A
#
# COMPACT_ATOMS: atom_id res chain seq x y z
N MET A 1 -17.28 8.29 -13.76
CA MET A 1 -17.76 9.63 -13.36
C MET A 1 -16.99 10.03 -12.12
N GLU A 2 -16.68 11.31 -11.91
CA GLU A 2 -15.92 11.75 -10.74
C GLU A 2 -16.81 11.87 -9.49
N LEU A 3 -16.20 11.86 -8.30
CA LEU A 3 -16.89 12.11 -7.03
C LEU A 3 -17.57 13.50 -7.02
N GLN A 4 -18.85 13.54 -6.66
CA GLN A 4 -19.62 14.79 -6.56
C GLN A 4 -19.22 15.64 -5.35
N SER A 5 -19.04 15.01 -4.18
CA SER A 5 -18.61 15.66 -2.95
C SER A 5 -17.18 15.29 -2.61
N THR A 6 -16.27 16.27 -2.74
CA THR A 6 -14.83 16.06 -2.57
C THR A 6 -14.08 17.37 -2.33
N MET A 7 -13.02 17.29 -1.52
CA MET A 7 -12.11 18.40 -1.21
C MET A 7 -10.89 18.47 -2.15
N MET A 8 -10.91 17.74 -3.27
CA MET A 8 -9.83 17.75 -4.25
C MET A 8 -9.54 19.15 -4.79
N LYS A 9 -8.25 19.52 -4.78
CA LYS A 9 -7.73 20.70 -5.49
C LYS A 9 -7.81 20.48 -7.00
N GLU A 10 -7.87 21.57 -7.77
CA GLU A 10 -7.98 21.53 -9.23
C GLU A 10 -6.86 20.73 -9.90
N ARG A 11 -5.63 20.83 -9.37
CA ARG A 11 -4.49 20.04 -9.82
C ARG A 11 -4.77 18.52 -9.78
N GLN A 12 -5.34 18.03 -8.69
CA GLN A 12 -5.66 16.61 -8.52
C GLN A 12 -6.80 16.18 -9.45
N ARG A 13 -7.85 17.02 -9.58
CA ARG A 13 -8.97 16.76 -10.51
C ARG A 13 -8.48 16.61 -11.95
N ARG A 14 -7.64 17.55 -12.40
CA ARG A 14 -7.03 17.50 -13.74
C ARG A 14 -6.18 16.24 -13.92
N TYR A 15 -5.36 15.89 -12.92
CA TYR A 15 -4.55 14.68 -12.96
C TYR A 15 -5.40 13.41 -13.07
N ARG A 16 -6.43 13.25 -12.23
CA ARG A 16 -7.34 12.08 -12.29
C ARG A 16 -8.04 11.98 -13.64
N LYS A 17 -8.50 13.11 -14.20
CA LYS A 17 -9.12 13.16 -15.53
C LYS A 17 -8.14 12.69 -16.62
N GLU A 18 -6.92 13.21 -16.62
CA GLU A 18 -5.88 12.84 -17.59
C GLU A 18 -5.44 11.38 -17.45
N TYR A 19 -5.23 10.91 -16.21
CA TYR A 19 -4.90 9.52 -15.92
C TYR A 19 -5.97 8.57 -16.50
N ARG A 20 -7.25 8.85 -16.20
CA ARG A 20 -8.37 8.05 -16.73
C ARG A 20 -8.41 8.10 -18.24
N HIS A 21 -8.16 9.24 -18.88
CA HIS A 21 -8.13 9.33 -20.34
C HIS A 21 -7.04 8.43 -20.95
N ARG A 22 -5.85 8.38 -20.34
CA ARG A 22 -4.75 7.48 -20.79
C ARG A 22 -5.02 6.00 -20.51
N VAL A 23 -5.78 5.71 -19.46
CA VAL A 23 -6.15 4.34 -19.06
C VAL A 23 -7.41 3.85 -19.77
N ALA A 24 -8.25 4.75 -20.29
CA ALA A 24 -9.52 4.48 -20.95
C ALA A 24 -9.33 3.77 -22.30
N GLY A 25 -9.01 2.49 -22.22
CA GLY A 25 -9.16 1.48 -23.26
C GLY A 25 -9.97 0.32 -22.68
N TRP A 26 -9.44 -0.90 -22.80
CA TRP A 26 -10.09 -2.16 -22.40
C TRP A 26 -10.05 -2.47 -20.89
N TYR A 27 -9.59 -1.54 -20.05
CA TYR A 27 -9.46 -1.80 -18.61
C TYR A 27 -10.83 -1.89 -17.93
N HIS A 28 -11.05 -2.98 -17.20
CA HIS A 28 -12.25 -3.20 -16.40
C HIS A 28 -11.87 -3.67 -14.99
N GLY A 29 -12.06 -2.81 -13.98
CA GLY A 29 -11.68 -3.09 -12.59
C GLY A 29 -12.19 -4.43 -12.03
N TRP A 30 -13.44 -4.80 -12.30
CA TRP A 30 -13.99 -6.09 -11.86
C TRP A 30 -13.29 -7.30 -12.47
N LEU A 31 -12.87 -7.20 -13.75
CA LEU A 31 -12.12 -8.27 -14.40
C LEU A 31 -10.73 -8.38 -13.77
N HIS A 32 -10.07 -7.25 -13.50
CA HIS A 32 -8.78 -7.23 -12.81
C HIS A 32 -8.88 -7.88 -11.42
N LEU A 33 -9.88 -7.50 -10.63
CA LEU A 33 -10.15 -8.10 -9.32
C LEU A 33 -10.39 -9.61 -9.43
N ALA A 34 -11.22 -10.05 -10.38
CA ALA A 34 -11.49 -11.46 -10.62
C ALA A 34 -10.21 -12.23 -10.98
N ILE A 35 -9.35 -11.67 -11.83
CA ILE A 35 -8.07 -12.29 -12.20
C ILE A 35 -7.18 -12.47 -10.96
N ILE A 36 -6.99 -11.42 -10.14
CA ILE A 36 -6.16 -11.51 -8.92
C ILE A 36 -6.75 -12.53 -7.94
N ALA A 37 -8.06 -12.46 -7.68
CA ALA A 37 -8.72 -13.35 -6.73
C ALA A 37 -8.64 -14.82 -7.18
N ILE A 38 -9.08 -15.12 -8.41
CA ILE A 38 -9.11 -16.50 -8.94
C ILE A 38 -7.70 -17.07 -8.98
N SER A 39 -6.73 -16.36 -9.55
CA SER A 39 -5.36 -16.86 -9.61
C SER A 39 -4.74 -17.05 -8.22
N GLY A 40 -5.03 -16.15 -7.28
CA GLY A 40 -4.50 -16.23 -5.91
C GLY A 40 -5.06 -17.42 -5.15
N PHE A 41 -6.39 -17.58 -5.16
CA PHE A 41 -7.04 -18.74 -4.54
C PHE A 41 -6.67 -20.05 -5.23
N THR A 42 -6.47 -20.05 -6.56
CA THR A 42 -6.00 -21.24 -7.28
C THR A 42 -4.58 -21.63 -6.85
N ALA A 43 -3.68 -20.66 -6.74
CA ALA A 43 -2.32 -20.90 -6.25
C ALA A 43 -2.33 -21.45 -4.82
N LEU A 44 -3.08 -20.82 -3.90
CA LEU A 44 -3.23 -21.29 -2.53
C LEU A 44 -3.82 -22.71 -2.45
N TYR A 45 -4.83 -23.01 -3.28
CA TYR A 45 -5.38 -24.36 -3.38
C TYR A 45 -4.34 -25.38 -3.82
N ILE A 46 -3.54 -25.07 -4.86
CA ILE A 46 -2.47 -25.94 -5.34
C ILE A 46 -1.45 -26.20 -4.22
N TYR A 47 -1.02 -25.17 -3.50
CA TYR A 47 -0.04 -25.33 -2.41
C TYR A 47 -0.61 -26.19 -1.28
N ALA A 48 -1.86 -25.94 -0.88
CA ALA A 48 -2.54 -26.71 0.15
C ALA A 48 -2.73 -28.19 -0.26
N ALA A 49 -3.07 -28.45 -1.52
CA ALA A 49 -3.26 -29.81 -2.05
C ALA A 49 -1.96 -30.65 -2.07
N ASN A 50 -0.79 -30.02 -1.95
CA ASN A 50 0.49 -30.70 -1.88
C ASN A 50 0.99 -30.95 -0.44
N LEU A 51 0.28 -30.46 0.58
CA LEU A 51 0.63 -30.70 1.98
C LEU A 51 0.31 -32.15 2.38
N ARG A 52 1.19 -32.77 3.17
CA ARG A 52 1.02 -34.14 3.67
C ARG A 52 1.50 -34.28 5.11
N ASN A 53 0.65 -34.75 6.02
CA ASN A 53 1.00 -35.04 7.42
C ASN A 53 1.79 -33.91 8.11
N VAL A 54 1.29 -32.67 8.00
CA VAL A 54 1.97 -31.45 8.45
C VAL A 54 2.25 -31.50 9.95
N GLN A 55 3.52 -31.35 10.32
CA GLN A 55 3.98 -31.28 11.71
C GLN A 55 3.71 -29.88 12.29
N LEU A 56 3.49 -29.79 13.60
CA LEU A 56 3.13 -28.52 14.25
C LEU A 56 4.15 -27.40 14.01
N TRP A 57 5.45 -27.73 13.99
CA TRP A 57 6.52 -26.74 13.80
C TRP A 57 6.58 -26.21 12.36
N GLU A 58 6.09 -26.96 11.36
CA GLU A 58 6.13 -26.54 9.95
C GLU A 58 5.23 -25.33 9.71
N TRP A 59 4.19 -25.16 10.54
CA TRP A 59 3.32 -23.99 10.51
C TRP A 59 4.03 -22.67 10.82
N LEU A 60 5.25 -22.69 11.38
CA LEU A 60 6.09 -21.50 11.53
C LEU A 60 6.42 -20.82 10.18
N ALA A 61 6.35 -21.56 9.07
CA ALA A 61 6.48 -20.99 7.73
C ALA A 61 5.47 -19.86 7.46
N LEU A 62 4.26 -19.93 8.03
CA LEU A 62 3.21 -18.91 7.84
C LEU A 62 3.58 -17.55 8.45
N PRO A 63 3.83 -17.42 9.77
CA PRO A 63 4.21 -16.14 10.35
C PRO A 63 5.57 -15.65 9.82
N LEU A 64 6.53 -16.55 9.54
CA LEU A 64 7.81 -16.15 8.97
C LEU A 64 7.66 -15.57 7.56
N GLY A 65 6.89 -16.23 6.69
CA GLY A 65 6.60 -15.74 5.35
C GLY A 65 5.82 -14.42 5.37
N PHE A 66 4.85 -14.29 6.28
CA PHE A 66 4.14 -13.03 6.48
C PHE A 66 5.09 -11.89 6.88
N MET A 67 5.93 -12.08 7.89
CA MET A 67 6.89 -11.06 8.33
C MET A 67 7.92 -10.72 7.24
N ALA A 68 8.39 -11.73 6.49
CA ALA A 68 9.30 -11.52 5.37
C ALA A 68 8.67 -10.68 4.25
N TYR A 69 7.40 -10.96 3.92
CA TYR A 69 6.64 -10.15 2.97
C TYR A 69 6.48 -8.71 3.45
N GLN A 70 6.02 -8.52 4.69
CA GLN A 70 5.81 -7.19 5.29
C GLN A 70 7.11 -6.37 5.33
N LEU A 71 8.25 -7.01 5.61
CA LEU A 71 9.56 -6.35 5.57
C LEU A 71 9.93 -5.94 4.15
N THR A 72 9.74 -6.83 3.18
CA THR A 72 10.06 -6.59 1.77
C THR A 72 9.21 -5.45 1.22
N GLU A 73 7.92 -5.45 1.54
CA GLU A 73 6.99 -4.36 1.20
C GLU A 73 7.47 -3.02 1.76
N TYR A 74 7.74 -2.97 3.07
CA TYR A 74 8.28 -1.78 3.73
C TYR A 74 9.58 -1.29 3.06
N LEU A 75 10.54 -2.18 2.80
CA LEU A 75 11.84 -1.81 2.22
C LEU A 75 11.69 -1.28 0.80
N LEU A 76 10.90 -1.96 -0.04
CA LEU A 76 10.61 -1.51 -1.40
C LEU A 76 9.90 -0.15 -1.37
N HIS A 77 8.91 0.00 -0.50
CA HIS A 77 8.14 1.23 -0.41
C HIS A 77 9.04 2.40 0.05
N ALA A 78 9.71 2.27 1.19
CA ALA A 78 10.53 3.30 1.80
C ALA A 78 11.75 3.69 0.96
N HIS A 79 12.41 2.71 0.35
CA HIS A 79 13.68 2.96 -0.33
C HIS A 79 13.52 3.06 -1.84
N VAL A 80 12.69 2.24 -2.47
CA VAL A 80 12.63 2.13 -3.94
C VAL A 80 11.53 3.00 -4.53
N MET A 81 10.30 2.88 -4.03
CA MET A 81 9.11 3.44 -4.67
C MET A 81 8.97 4.95 -4.52
N HIS A 82 9.67 5.54 -3.55
CA HIS A 82 9.65 6.98 -3.26
C HIS A 82 10.83 7.78 -3.85
N ARG A 83 11.83 7.11 -4.43
CA ARG A 83 13.03 7.79 -4.97
C ARG A 83 13.20 7.50 -6.45
N PRO A 84 13.56 8.50 -7.29
CA PRO A 84 13.89 8.26 -8.69
C PRO A 84 15.01 7.22 -8.84
N ARG A 85 14.85 6.25 -9.74
CA ARG A 85 15.81 5.15 -9.97
C ARG A 85 16.29 5.14 -11.42
N LYS A 86 17.57 4.75 -11.60
CA LYS A 86 18.17 4.56 -12.93
C LYS A 86 17.76 3.22 -13.56
N ASN A 87 17.68 2.15 -12.76
CA ASN A 87 17.23 0.83 -13.21
C ASN A 87 15.76 0.91 -13.68
N VAL A 88 15.47 0.32 -14.84
CA VAL A 88 14.15 0.43 -15.51
C VAL A 88 13.02 -0.15 -14.65
N ILE A 89 13.22 -1.31 -14.02
CA ILE A 89 12.22 -1.98 -13.18
C ILE A 89 11.91 -1.11 -11.96
N PHE A 90 12.95 -0.69 -11.24
CA PHE A 90 12.77 0.15 -10.06
C PHE A 90 12.24 1.55 -10.39
N ARG A 91 12.58 2.09 -11.57
CA ARG A 91 12.00 3.33 -12.07
C ARG A 91 10.50 3.15 -12.36
N ALA A 92 10.08 2.02 -12.92
CA ALA A 92 8.67 1.74 -13.16
C ALA A 92 7.88 1.67 -11.84
N LEU A 93 8.45 1.07 -10.79
CA LEU A 93 7.86 1.08 -9.44
C LEU A 93 7.73 2.51 -8.89
N TYR A 94 8.77 3.33 -9.00
CA TYR A 94 8.74 4.74 -8.60
C TYR A 94 7.67 5.55 -9.37
N VAL A 95 7.60 5.38 -10.69
CA VAL A 95 6.62 6.08 -11.54
C VAL A 95 5.20 5.67 -11.15
N ARG A 96 4.93 4.37 -11.02
CA ARG A 96 3.61 3.86 -10.66
C ARG A 96 3.18 4.29 -9.25
N HIS A 97 4.12 4.34 -8.32
CA HIS A 97 3.81 4.69 -6.94
C HIS A 97 3.79 6.21 -6.71
N THR A 98 4.92 6.89 -6.88
CA THR A 98 5.03 8.31 -6.54
C THR A 98 4.37 9.20 -7.59
N LEU A 99 4.61 8.94 -8.87
CA LEU A 99 4.14 9.83 -9.95
C LEU A 99 2.74 9.50 -10.44
N MET A 100 2.19 8.34 -10.07
CA MET A 100 0.82 7.94 -10.39
C MET A 100 -0.04 7.87 -9.14
N HIS A 101 0.23 6.92 -8.25
CA HIS A 101 -0.61 6.67 -7.07
C HIS A 101 -0.71 7.88 -6.12
N HIS A 102 0.40 8.50 -5.74
CA HIS A 102 0.42 9.71 -4.87
C HIS A 102 -0.05 11.01 -5.53
N GLN A 103 -0.07 11.07 -6.87
CA GLN A 103 -0.68 12.19 -7.59
C GLN A 103 -2.19 12.02 -7.76
N PHE A 104 -2.64 10.77 -7.86
CA PHE A 104 -4.05 10.42 -7.99
C PHE A 104 -4.78 10.54 -6.65
N PHE A 105 -4.16 10.04 -5.58
CA PHE A 105 -4.68 10.08 -4.21
C PHE A 105 -3.83 11.01 -3.36
N THR A 106 -4.48 11.94 -2.67
CA THR A 106 -3.84 12.82 -1.69
C THR A 106 -4.51 12.64 -0.35
N ARG A 107 -3.90 13.19 0.71
CA ARG A 107 -4.50 13.22 2.04
C ARG A 107 -5.95 13.74 2.04
N GLU A 108 -6.27 14.73 1.20
CA GLU A 108 -7.61 15.34 1.12
C GLU A 108 -8.63 14.47 0.36
N GLU A 109 -8.19 13.64 -0.58
CA GLU A 109 -9.07 12.72 -1.29
C GLU A 109 -8.34 11.42 -1.64
N MET A 110 -8.63 10.40 -0.85
CA MET A 110 -8.10 9.05 -0.98
C MET A 110 -9.02 8.13 -1.79
N ARG A 111 -10.25 8.53 -2.09
CA ARG A 111 -11.28 7.60 -2.56
C ARG A 111 -11.25 7.38 -4.07
N PHE A 112 -11.52 6.15 -4.48
CA PHE A 112 -11.92 5.83 -5.85
C PHE A 112 -13.23 6.53 -6.21
N ALA A 113 -13.37 6.97 -7.45
CA ALA A 113 -14.64 7.48 -7.97
C ALA A 113 -15.44 6.38 -8.69
N ASP A 114 -14.74 5.51 -9.43
CA ASP A 114 -15.33 4.36 -10.10
C ASP A 114 -14.32 3.21 -10.22
N HIS A 115 -14.79 2.06 -10.72
CA HIS A 115 -13.99 0.83 -10.82
C HIS A 115 -12.77 0.94 -11.76
N ARG A 116 -12.70 1.97 -12.62
CA ARG A 116 -11.53 2.18 -13.48
C ARG A 116 -10.34 2.74 -12.70
N ASP A 117 -10.61 3.41 -11.57
CA ASP A 117 -9.56 3.94 -10.68
C ASP A 117 -8.80 2.82 -9.96
N TRP A 118 -9.35 1.60 -9.89
CA TRP A 118 -8.73 0.47 -9.21
C TRP A 118 -7.37 0.10 -9.79
N ARG A 119 -7.12 0.42 -11.06
CA ARG A 119 -5.81 0.23 -11.74
C ARG A 119 -4.67 0.97 -11.04
N VAL A 120 -4.99 2.10 -10.41
CA VAL A 120 -4.00 2.93 -9.70
C VAL A 120 -3.43 2.16 -8.50
N THR A 121 -4.25 1.32 -7.88
CA THR A 121 -3.95 0.60 -6.65
C THR A 121 -3.49 -0.84 -6.94
N PHE A 122 -4.35 -1.67 -7.52
CA PHE A 122 -4.05 -3.10 -7.73
C PHE A 122 -2.81 -3.29 -8.58
N PHE A 123 -1.86 -4.11 -8.12
CA PHE A 123 -0.71 -4.47 -8.95
C PHE A 123 -1.18 -5.09 -10.28
N PRO A 124 -0.44 -4.86 -11.37
CA PRO A 124 -0.74 -5.50 -12.64
C PRO A 124 -0.85 -7.03 -12.48
N PRO A 125 -1.75 -7.72 -13.20
CA PRO A 125 -1.90 -9.17 -13.05
C PRO A 125 -0.61 -9.99 -13.20
N PHE A 126 0.33 -9.55 -14.04
CA PHE A 126 1.62 -10.21 -14.19
C PHE A 126 2.50 -10.12 -12.93
N THR A 127 2.26 -9.16 -12.03
CA THR A 127 3.00 -9.04 -10.77
C THR A 127 2.82 -10.28 -9.92
N MET A 128 1.65 -10.91 -9.95
CA MET A 128 1.42 -12.18 -9.27
C MET A 128 2.35 -13.28 -9.79
N ILE A 129 2.50 -13.42 -11.11
CA ILE A 129 3.44 -14.38 -11.71
C ILE A 129 4.86 -14.10 -11.21
N VAL A 130 5.29 -12.84 -11.25
CA VAL A 130 6.63 -12.44 -10.78
C VAL A 130 6.83 -12.74 -9.30
N LEU A 131 5.86 -12.39 -8.45
CA LEU A 131 5.94 -12.65 -7.01
C LEU A 131 5.92 -14.14 -6.69
N THR A 132 5.13 -14.95 -7.42
CA THR A 132 5.16 -16.41 -7.31
C THR A 132 6.54 -16.96 -7.66
N LEU A 133 7.15 -16.50 -8.76
CA LEU A 133 8.50 -16.93 -9.16
C LEU A 133 9.57 -16.51 -8.15
N LEU A 134 9.48 -15.29 -7.61
CA LEU A 134 10.39 -14.81 -6.56
C LEU A 134 10.19 -15.58 -5.25
N SER A 135 8.97 -16.01 -4.94
CA SER A 135 8.64 -16.81 -3.76
C SER A 135 9.06 -18.28 -3.92
N LEU A 136 9.12 -18.78 -5.15
CA LEU A 136 9.46 -20.16 -5.46
C LEU A 136 10.89 -20.50 -5.01
N VAL A 137 11.86 -19.63 -5.27
CA VAL A 137 13.26 -19.86 -4.91
C VAL A 137 13.45 -20.08 -3.40
N PRO A 138 13.08 -19.15 -2.50
CA PRO A 138 13.23 -19.36 -1.07
C PRO A 138 12.36 -20.53 -0.56
N SER A 139 11.21 -20.78 -1.17
CA SER A 139 10.32 -21.87 -0.77
C SER A 139 10.85 -23.25 -1.16
N LEU A 140 11.48 -23.39 -2.32
CA LEU A 140 12.18 -24.62 -2.72
C LEU A 140 13.39 -24.88 -1.84
N VAL A 141 14.17 -23.83 -1.54
CA VAL A 141 15.31 -23.93 -0.63
C VAL A 141 14.85 -24.35 0.77
N ALA A 142 13.81 -23.72 1.33
CA ALA A 142 13.24 -24.12 2.60
C ALA A 142 12.62 -25.53 2.54
N GLY A 143 12.01 -25.87 1.42
CA GLY A 143 11.47 -27.20 1.12
C GLY A 143 12.52 -28.31 1.18
N TRP A 144 13.70 -28.02 0.65
CA TRP A 144 14.83 -28.94 0.58
C TRP A 144 15.60 -29.05 1.91
N ILE A 145 15.74 -27.93 2.63
CA ILE A 145 16.53 -27.88 3.88
C ILE A 145 15.70 -28.29 5.10
N LEU A 146 14.42 -27.87 5.18
CA LEU A 146 13.58 -28.07 6.36
C LEU A 146 12.60 -29.22 6.15
N SER A 147 11.65 -29.05 5.23
CA SER A 147 10.73 -30.11 4.79
C SER A 147 9.89 -29.66 3.59
N PRO A 148 9.40 -30.57 2.74
CA PRO A 148 8.51 -30.22 1.63
C PRO A 148 7.26 -29.42 2.07
N ASN A 149 6.66 -29.78 3.22
CA ASN A 149 5.52 -29.04 3.76
C ASN A 149 5.89 -27.59 4.11
N PHE A 150 7.07 -27.37 4.71
CA PHE A 150 7.53 -26.03 5.04
C PHE A 150 7.65 -25.16 3.78
N GLY A 151 8.18 -25.72 2.69
CA GLY A 151 8.25 -25.04 1.40
C GLY A 151 6.87 -24.65 0.85
N TRP A 152 5.90 -25.57 0.86
CA TRP A 152 4.53 -25.29 0.41
C TRP A 152 3.81 -24.27 1.31
N LEU A 153 3.99 -24.36 2.63
CA LEU A 153 3.46 -23.39 3.58
C LEU A 153 4.10 -22.01 3.38
N LEU A 154 5.40 -21.94 3.06
CA LEU A 154 6.06 -20.67 2.76
C LEU A 154 5.54 -20.04 1.46
N MET A 155 5.30 -20.84 0.42
CA MET A 155 4.61 -20.37 -0.81
C MET A 155 3.22 -19.81 -0.49
N ALA A 156 2.45 -20.51 0.34
CA ALA A 156 1.13 -20.08 0.78
C ALA A 156 1.21 -18.79 1.60
N ALA A 157 2.19 -18.66 2.50
CA ALA A 157 2.40 -17.48 3.32
C ALA A 157 2.71 -16.24 2.46
N LEU A 158 3.65 -16.35 1.52
CA LEU A 158 4.07 -15.23 0.67
C LEU A 158 2.95 -14.81 -0.29
N THR A 159 2.26 -15.77 -0.90
CA THR A 159 1.11 -15.50 -1.79
C THR A 159 -0.08 -14.92 -1.02
N GLY A 160 -0.40 -15.51 0.14
CA GLY A 160 -1.46 -15.01 1.02
C GLY A 160 -1.17 -13.61 1.54
N SER A 161 0.10 -13.29 1.83
CA SER A 161 0.52 -11.94 2.24
C SER A 161 0.37 -10.91 1.13
N TYR A 162 0.66 -11.29 -0.11
CA TYR A 162 0.37 -10.46 -1.28
C TYR A 162 -1.14 -10.19 -1.43
N MET A 163 -1.97 -11.23 -1.33
CA MET A 163 -3.43 -11.07 -1.40
C MET A 163 -3.96 -10.20 -0.25
N PHE A 164 -3.43 -10.38 0.95
CA PHE A 164 -3.73 -9.54 2.11
C PHE A 164 -3.34 -8.08 1.88
N TYR A 165 -2.15 -7.83 1.35
CA TYR A 165 -1.70 -6.48 0.98
C TYR A 165 -2.67 -5.83 -0.02
N GLU A 166 -3.03 -6.52 -1.09
CA GLU A 166 -3.94 -6.00 -2.12
C GLU A 166 -5.31 -5.65 -1.51
N LEU A 167 -5.84 -6.53 -0.65
CA LEU A 167 -7.10 -6.29 0.04
C LEU A 167 -7.03 -5.07 0.96
N VAL A 168 -5.97 -4.96 1.77
CA VAL A 168 -5.80 -3.84 2.71
C VAL A 168 -5.60 -2.53 1.94
N HIS A 169 -4.72 -2.52 0.94
CA HIS A 169 -4.44 -1.32 0.13
C HIS A 169 -5.67 -0.88 -0.63
N PHE A 170 -6.38 -1.79 -1.29
CA PHE A 170 -7.65 -1.50 -1.94
C PHE A 170 -8.66 -0.92 -0.95
N SER A 171 -8.80 -1.55 0.21
CA SER A 171 -9.65 -1.09 1.29
C SER A 171 -9.25 0.30 1.78
N CYS A 172 -8.01 0.75 1.59
CA CYS A 172 -7.60 2.12 1.93
C CYS A 172 -8.19 3.21 1.02
N HIS A 173 -8.65 2.83 -0.17
CA HIS A 173 -9.15 3.75 -1.19
C HIS A 173 -10.66 3.57 -1.48
N VAL A 174 -11.30 2.57 -0.89
CA VAL A 174 -12.77 2.43 -0.95
C VAL A 174 -13.46 3.57 -0.19
N ASN A 175 -14.67 3.95 -0.63
CA ASN A 175 -15.51 4.91 0.07
C ASN A 175 -15.74 4.51 1.54
N ASP A 176 -15.78 5.51 2.42
CA ASP A 176 -16.01 5.25 3.84
C ASP A 176 -17.39 4.63 4.06
N ASN A 177 -17.42 3.59 4.89
CA ASN A 177 -18.64 2.87 5.25
C ASN A 177 -18.43 2.17 6.60
N TRP A 178 -19.52 1.66 7.17
CA TRP A 178 -19.50 1.03 8.48
C TRP A 178 -18.51 -0.15 8.57
N LEU A 179 -18.45 -1.02 7.55
CA LEU A 179 -17.57 -2.20 7.58
C LEU A 179 -16.11 -1.77 7.64
N ILE A 180 -15.68 -0.94 6.69
CA ILE A 180 -14.28 -0.50 6.57
C ILE A 180 -13.82 0.30 7.81
N ARG A 181 -14.73 1.06 8.42
CA ARG A 181 -14.43 1.85 9.63
C ARG A 181 -14.22 0.99 10.87
N ASN A 182 -14.91 -0.16 10.96
CA ASN A 182 -14.95 -1.00 12.16
C ASN A 182 -14.11 -2.28 12.05
N THR A 183 -13.66 -2.68 10.86
CA THR A 183 -12.74 -3.81 10.72
C THR A 183 -11.35 -3.44 11.26
N PRO A 184 -10.84 -4.14 12.30
CA PRO A 184 -9.49 -3.94 12.81
C PRO A 184 -8.44 -4.14 11.71
N ILE A 185 -7.26 -3.54 11.88
CA ILE A 185 -6.18 -3.49 10.88
C ILE A 185 -6.54 -2.65 9.66
N ILE A 186 -7.70 -2.83 9.02
CA ILE A 186 -8.14 -2.01 7.87
C ILE A 186 -8.31 -0.55 8.28
N ASN A 187 -8.98 -0.29 9.40
CA ASN A 187 -9.18 1.07 9.89
C ASN A 187 -7.86 1.76 10.29
N THR A 188 -6.93 1.02 10.91
CA THR A 188 -5.56 1.44 11.20
C THR A 188 -4.83 1.77 9.90
N ALA A 189 -4.80 0.83 8.95
CA ALA A 189 -4.10 0.96 7.68
C ALA A 189 -4.62 2.15 6.89
N ARG A 190 -5.95 2.38 6.87
CA ARG A 190 -6.56 3.57 6.25
C ARG A 190 -6.02 4.86 6.81
N ARG A 191 -5.99 5.00 8.13
CA ARG A 191 -5.48 6.21 8.78
C ARG A 191 -3.97 6.36 8.55
N HIS A 192 -3.22 5.28 8.69
CA HIS A 192 -1.76 5.22 8.51
C HIS A 192 -1.36 5.63 7.08
N HIS A 193 -2.02 5.03 6.09
CA HIS A 193 -1.82 5.29 4.67
C HIS A 193 -2.32 6.67 4.25
N THR A 194 -3.42 7.18 4.81
CA THR A 194 -3.87 8.55 4.56
C THR A 194 -2.85 9.58 5.04
N ALA A 195 -2.21 9.34 6.20
CA ALA A 195 -1.13 10.18 6.69
C ALA A 195 0.12 10.06 5.80
N HIS A 196 0.41 8.86 5.29
CA HIS A 196 1.47 8.65 4.30
C HIS A 196 1.24 9.42 2.99
N HIS A 197 -0.01 9.59 2.55
CA HIS A 197 -0.35 10.39 1.36
C HIS A 197 -0.24 11.92 1.57
N ASP A 198 0.16 12.37 2.76
CA ASP A 198 0.50 13.77 2.99
C ASP A 198 1.89 14.08 2.43
N HIS A 199 1.97 15.01 1.48
CA HIS A 199 3.21 15.29 0.74
C HIS A 199 4.45 15.63 1.60
N PRO A 200 4.32 16.34 2.74
CA PRO A 200 5.44 16.58 3.65
C PRO A 200 5.95 15.32 4.36
N LEU A 201 5.10 14.30 4.49
CA LEU A 201 5.35 13.11 5.29
C LEU A 201 5.64 11.87 4.44
N MET A 202 5.18 11.84 3.18
CA MET A 202 5.17 10.66 2.31
C MET A 202 6.54 10.01 2.09
N MET A 203 7.63 10.75 2.30
CA MET A 203 9.00 10.27 2.11
C MET A 203 9.65 9.75 3.39
N GLU A 204 9.01 9.96 4.54
CA GLU A 204 9.65 9.83 5.87
C GLU A 204 8.92 8.83 6.75
N VAL A 205 7.58 8.79 6.69
CA VAL A 205 6.78 8.00 7.63
C VAL A 205 5.68 7.17 6.96
N ASN A 206 5.24 6.14 7.68
CA ASN A 206 4.10 5.30 7.40
C ASN A 206 4.19 4.53 6.08
N MET A 207 5.30 3.83 5.89
CA MET A 207 5.64 3.07 4.69
C MET A 207 4.94 1.71 4.65
N GLY A 208 4.62 1.08 5.78
CA GLY A 208 3.90 -0.19 5.77
C GLY A 208 2.44 0.00 5.36
N ILE A 209 2.03 -0.55 4.22
CA ILE A 209 0.63 -0.47 3.78
C ILE A 209 -0.22 -1.58 4.41
N GLY A 210 0.27 -2.81 4.40
CA GLY A 210 -0.48 -3.95 4.95
C GLY A 210 -0.61 -3.84 6.48
N THR A 211 0.48 -3.48 7.16
CA THR A 211 0.51 -3.25 8.60
C THR A 211 1.61 -2.25 8.97
N PRO A 212 1.49 -1.53 10.08
CA PRO A 212 2.54 -0.62 10.57
C PRO A 212 3.66 -1.32 11.35
N ILE A 213 3.83 -2.64 11.23
CA ILE A 213 4.79 -3.44 12.03
C ILE A 213 6.22 -2.89 11.87
N PHE A 214 6.67 -2.71 10.63
CA PHE A 214 8.02 -2.23 10.36
C PHE A 214 8.17 -0.72 10.54
N ASP A 215 7.09 0.06 10.43
CA ASP A 215 7.10 1.46 10.83
C ASP A 215 7.31 1.64 12.34
N TRP A 216 6.68 0.78 13.14
CA TRP A 216 6.92 0.74 14.58
C TRP A 216 8.36 0.29 14.89
N LEU A 217 8.81 -0.80 14.25
CA LEU A 217 10.14 -1.38 14.51
C LEU A 217 11.28 -0.41 14.15
N PHE A 218 11.17 0.30 13.03
CA PHE A 218 12.18 1.24 12.56
C PHE A 218 11.93 2.69 12.98
N GLY A 219 10.90 2.96 13.76
CA GLY A 219 10.58 4.30 14.26
C GLY A 219 10.04 5.27 13.21
N THR A 220 9.67 4.77 12.03
CA THR A 220 9.13 5.52 10.89
C THR A 220 7.60 5.62 10.90
N SER A 221 6.93 5.37 12.02
CA SER A 221 5.52 5.75 12.18
C SER A 221 5.36 7.22 12.59
N ASP A 222 4.28 7.86 12.15
CA ASP A 222 3.86 9.18 12.62
C ASP A 222 3.18 9.16 14.02
N LEU A 223 2.99 7.98 14.61
CA LEU A 223 2.42 7.79 15.94
C LEU A 223 3.49 7.54 17.02
N LYS A 224 3.19 7.97 18.25
CA LYS A 224 3.96 7.67 19.47
C LYS A 224 3.21 6.64 20.31
N ARG A 225 3.28 5.36 19.91
CA ARG A 225 2.63 4.21 20.60
C ARG A 225 3.55 2.99 20.73
N GLY A 226 3.13 1.99 21.50
CA GLY A 226 3.75 0.65 21.49
C GLY A 226 3.29 -0.20 20.28
N PHE A 227 3.82 -1.42 20.16
CA PHE A 227 3.54 -2.35 19.06
C PHE A 227 2.03 -2.55 18.80
N TRP A 228 1.29 -3.02 19.80
CA TRP A 228 -0.16 -3.24 19.68
C TRP A 228 -0.94 -1.95 19.44
N GLY A 229 -0.45 -0.84 19.98
CA GLY A 229 -1.05 0.47 19.76
C GLY A 229 -0.92 0.94 18.31
N HIS A 230 0.12 0.54 17.59
CA HIS A 230 0.23 0.80 16.15
C HIS A 230 -0.70 -0.10 15.36
N ILE A 231 -0.68 -1.42 15.59
CA ILE A 231 -1.50 -2.38 14.81
C ILE A 231 -2.99 -2.12 14.97
N PHE A 232 -3.44 -1.80 16.19
CA PHE A 232 -4.85 -1.60 16.52
C PHE A 232 -5.17 -0.14 16.88
N ASN A 233 -4.51 0.83 16.24
CA ASN A 233 -4.78 2.24 16.48
C ASN A 233 -6.19 2.67 16.04
N GLY A 234 -6.71 2.05 14.98
CA GLY A 234 -7.87 2.54 14.25
C GLY A 234 -7.62 3.94 13.68
N TYR A 235 -8.69 4.74 13.62
CA TYR A 235 -8.68 6.11 13.07
C TYR A 235 -8.11 7.19 13.99
N SER A 236 -7.68 6.83 15.20
CA SER A 236 -7.27 7.83 16.20
C SER A 236 -6.06 8.65 15.76
N THR A 237 -6.14 9.96 16.00
CA THR A 237 -5.04 10.93 15.83
C THR A 237 -4.46 11.40 17.17
N ARG A 238 -4.97 10.88 18.30
CA ARG A 238 -4.59 11.29 19.67
C ARG A 238 -3.08 11.15 19.95
N TYR A 239 -2.43 10.20 19.29
CA TYR A 239 -1.03 9.83 19.54
C TYR A 239 -0.08 10.30 18.45
N LEU A 240 -0.48 11.30 17.66
CA LEU A 240 0.40 11.92 16.66
C LEU A 240 1.66 12.48 17.32
N LYS A 241 2.81 12.20 16.70
CA LYS A 241 4.08 12.84 17.02
C LYS A 241 3.97 14.36 16.79
N GLN A 242 4.59 15.16 17.66
CA GLN A 242 4.52 16.62 17.61
C GLN A 242 5.58 17.25 16.71
N ASP A 243 6.65 16.50 16.48
CA ASP A 243 7.85 16.84 15.69
C ASP A 243 7.73 16.46 14.21
N LEU A 244 6.53 16.07 13.75
CA LEU A 244 6.29 15.77 12.35
C LEU A 244 6.48 17.00 11.47
N ARG A 245 7.09 16.79 10.30
CA ARG A 245 7.26 17.83 9.29
C ARG A 245 5.91 18.40 8.86
N LYS A 246 5.79 19.72 8.87
CA LYS A 246 4.62 20.45 8.38
C LYS A 246 4.99 21.19 7.10
N THR A 247 4.09 21.26 6.12
CA THR A 247 4.22 22.26 5.06
C THR A 247 4.16 23.65 5.68
N VAL A 248 5.17 24.48 5.43
CA VAL A 248 5.00 25.93 5.50
C VAL A 248 3.92 26.27 4.46
N ARG A 249 2.77 26.81 4.88
CA ARG A 249 1.80 27.36 3.93
C ARG A 249 2.55 28.41 3.12
N THR A 250 2.52 28.31 1.80
CA THR A 250 2.97 29.40 0.92
C THR A 250 2.32 30.68 1.43
N PRO A 251 3.07 31.77 1.68
CA PRO A 251 2.47 33.02 2.13
C PRO A 251 1.36 33.38 1.14
N ASN A 252 0.18 33.72 1.65
CA ASN A 252 -0.86 34.29 0.80
C ASN A 252 -0.25 35.51 0.12
N SER A 253 -0.46 35.64 -1.19
CA SER A 253 -0.03 36.77 -2.02
C SER A 253 -0.80 38.06 -1.70
N ASN A 254 -1.09 38.32 -0.42
CA ASN A 254 -1.70 39.55 0.10
C ASN A 254 -0.75 40.35 0.99
N ASP A 255 0.47 39.87 1.25
CA ASP A 255 1.51 40.65 1.96
C ASP A 255 2.35 41.51 1.00
N GLY A 256 1.74 41.91 -0.13
CA GLY A 256 2.32 42.79 -1.15
C GLY A 256 1.71 44.18 -1.16
N VAL A 257 1.53 44.82 0.01
CA VAL A 257 1.33 46.27 0.04
C VAL A 257 2.71 46.91 0.11
N VAL A 258 3.29 47.14 -1.06
CA VAL A 258 4.38 48.08 -1.25
C VAL A 258 3.87 49.43 -0.75
N LYS A 259 4.34 49.88 0.41
CA LYS A 259 4.25 51.29 0.79
C LYS A 259 5.11 52.07 -0.19
N SER A 260 4.47 52.76 -1.12
CA SER A 260 5.07 53.86 -1.86
C SER A 260 5.55 54.91 -0.84
N ALA A 261 6.87 55.00 -0.65
CA ALA A 261 7.47 56.15 -0.01
C ALA A 261 7.74 57.18 -1.12
N SER A 262 6.94 58.23 -1.12
CA SER A 262 7.24 59.51 -1.74
C SER A 262 8.45 60.15 -1.06
N PHE A 263 9.52 60.43 -1.81
CA PHE A 263 10.33 61.65 -1.79
C PHE A 263 11.17 61.68 -3.07
#